data_AF-A0AA38RBZ7-F1
#
_entry.id   AF-A0AA38RBZ7-F1
#
_cell.length_a   1.000
_cell.length_b   1.000
_cell.length_c   1.000
_cell.angle_alpha   90.00
_cell.angle_beta   90.00
_cell.angle_gamma   90.00
#
_symmetry.space_group_name_H-M   'P 1'
#
loop_
_entity.id
_entity.type
_entity.pdbx_description
1 polymer ?
#
loop_
_entity_poly.entity_id
_entity_poly.type
_entity_poly.pdbx_seq_one_letter_code
_entity_poly.pdbx_strand_id
1 'polypeptide(L)'
;MRFAGPWAVIATLQTAVAAVTIAEINGDKFLSPYSGQTLSNITGVVTAKGSSGIWIRSTTPDDDVRTSESIYVYSSSVGTNLTVGDLISLDAKVSEYRSSSSYLYLTELGSPKNVKILSSGNTVTPLIIGQDTLAPPTVQYTSLDGGDIYALPNAVANISAVNPVLDPTSYGLDFWESLSGELVTVRSPRVIGRPNSYRETWVVGDWPVTGQSAHGSLTMSDKDSNPETVIVGSPLDGTRNPTQSKIGDLVEDITGVIYQSYGFYYILPLTALKTTVNATAAYPPTSLTSQRNCRAITVGDYNVENMAPTSAHVPKVAAHIATHLGAPDLMFVQEIQDNSGPTDNGVVSANATLAALTAAIKAAGNVTYEWVEIDPVDGEDGGQPGGNIRVAYLYRPEVLSLWKPNPGSSTDANEVLPGPELKFNPGRIDPANEAWEATRKPLAAAWLAKGAKKPFFTINVHMSSKGGSSSLEGDARPPINGVVANRLKQANVTGAFISQILAEDSSARVITSGDFNEFTFVEPMEVFASTSGLRDLDEVVGMASEERYTYTYDMNTQALDHMYVSPALEGKAQYEHVHVNSWAAPADVVSDHDPSVALLNVCGCA
;
A
#
# COMPACT_ATOMS: atom_id res chain seq x y z
N MET A 1 3.58 -80.84 -54.29
CA MET A 1 2.67 -79.68 -54.07
C MET A 1 2.39 -79.63 -52.58
N ARG A 2 3.16 -78.90 -51.74
CA ARG A 2 3.21 -77.44 -51.51
C ARG A 2 1.85 -76.79 -51.30
N PHE A 3 1.52 -76.48 -50.05
CA PHE A 3 0.89 -75.22 -49.65
C PHE A 3 1.53 -74.75 -48.34
N ALA A 4 2.12 -73.55 -48.39
CA ALA A 4 2.78 -72.86 -47.30
C ALA A 4 1.73 -72.02 -46.55
N GLY A 5 1.74 -72.07 -45.22
CA GLY A 5 0.95 -71.18 -44.37
C GLY A 5 1.74 -69.89 -44.07
N PRO A 6 1.12 -68.69 -44.10
CA PRO A 6 1.80 -67.47 -43.72
C PRO A 6 1.76 -67.31 -42.20
N TRP A 7 2.93 -67.08 -41.61
CA TRP A 7 3.07 -66.55 -40.26
C TRP A 7 2.79 -65.05 -40.32
N ALA A 8 1.75 -64.59 -39.63
CA ALA A 8 1.49 -63.19 -39.43
C ALA A 8 2.39 -62.67 -38.29
N VAL A 9 3.37 -61.83 -38.64
CA VAL A 9 4.16 -61.06 -37.68
C VAL A 9 3.33 -59.83 -37.30
N ILE A 10 2.85 -59.78 -36.06
CA ILE A 10 2.26 -58.57 -35.49
C ILE A 10 3.42 -57.71 -34.99
N ALA A 11 3.74 -56.66 -35.72
CA ALA A 11 4.66 -55.62 -35.25
C ALA A 11 3.90 -54.69 -34.31
N THR A 12 4.14 -54.82 -33.00
CA THR A 12 3.73 -53.83 -32.01
C THR A 12 4.58 -52.57 -32.17
N LEU A 13 4.00 -51.53 -32.75
CA LEU A 13 4.54 -50.16 -32.69
C LEU A 13 4.48 -49.71 -31.22
N GLN A 14 5.62 -49.78 -30.53
CA GLN A 14 5.81 -49.06 -29.26
C GLN A 14 5.94 -47.57 -29.61
N THR A 15 4.88 -46.82 -29.39
CA THR A 15 4.97 -45.36 -29.29
C THR A 15 5.81 -45.04 -28.06
N ALA A 16 7.03 -44.55 -28.25
CA ALA A 16 7.82 -43.97 -27.17
C ALA A 16 7.05 -42.75 -26.64
N VAL A 17 6.40 -42.89 -25.49
CA VAL A 17 5.80 -41.77 -24.78
C VAL A 17 6.98 -41.02 -24.15
N ALA A 18 7.25 -39.80 -24.62
CA ALA A 18 8.26 -38.93 -24.00
C ALA A 18 7.84 -38.62 -22.54
N ALA A 19 8.81 -38.50 -21.64
CA ALA A 19 8.52 -38.09 -20.26
C ALA A 19 8.10 -36.61 -20.26
N VAL A 20 7.05 -36.29 -19.49
CA VAL A 20 6.54 -34.92 -19.35
C VAL A 20 7.61 -34.06 -18.67
N THR A 21 7.93 -32.90 -19.25
CA THR A 21 8.94 -31.97 -18.71
C THR A 21 8.37 -31.13 -17.57
N ILE A 22 9.23 -30.47 -16.79
CA ILE A 22 8.77 -29.54 -15.74
C ILE A 22 8.04 -28.34 -16.35
N ALA A 23 8.54 -27.78 -17.46
CA ALA A 23 7.87 -26.72 -18.19
C ALA A 23 6.46 -27.13 -18.67
N GLU A 24 6.27 -28.35 -19.17
CA GLU A 24 4.95 -28.87 -19.53
C GLU A 24 4.04 -29.06 -18.31
N ILE A 25 4.60 -29.43 -17.15
CA ILE A 25 3.85 -29.54 -15.90
C ILE A 25 3.35 -28.18 -15.46
N ASN A 26 4.19 -27.16 -15.45
CA ASN A 26 3.78 -25.80 -15.09
C ASN A 26 2.79 -25.24 -16.13
N GLY A 27 3.14 -25.34 -17.42
CA GLY A 27 2.34 -24.80 -18.52
C GLY A 27 2.46 -23.27 -18.64
N ASP A 28 1.89 -22.71 -19.72
CA ASP A 28 1.95 -21.28 -20.04
C ASP A 28 0.82 -20.47 -19.38
N LYS A 29 0.34 -20.91 -18.22
CA LYS A 29 -0.82 -20.39 -17.49
C LYS A 29 -0.60 -20.50 -15.98
N PHE A 30 -1.45 -19.83 -15.19
CA PHE A 30 -1.43 -19.86 -13.72
C PHE A 30 -1.82 -21.21 -13.08
N LEU A 31 -2.40 -22.13 -13.84
CA LEU A 31 -2.74 -23.46 -13.36
C LEU A 31 -2.19 -24.52 -14.31
N SER A 32 -1.62 -25.56 -13.73
CA SER A 32 -1.07 -26.69 -14.44
C SER A 32 -2.12 -27.41 -15.30
N PRO A 33 -1.79 -27.75 -16.57
CA PRO A 33 -2.63 -28.64 -17.37
C PRO A 33 -2.66 -30.09 -16.83
N TYR A 34 -1.78 -30.42 -15.89
CA TYR A 34 -1.68 -31.73 -15.24
C TYR A 34 -2.22 -31.74 -13.81
N SER A 35 -2.86 -30.66 -13.35
CA SER A 35 -3.43 -30.57 -12.01
C SER A 35 -4.27 -31.81 -11.64
N GLY A 36 -3.95 -32.41 -10.50
CA GLY A 36 -4.60 -33.62 -9.98
C GLY A 36 -4.06 -34.94 -10.53
N GLN A 37 -3.27 -34.92 -11.61
CA GLN A 37 -2.70 -36.12 -12.23
C GLN A 37 -1.45 -36.60 -11.47
N THR A 38 -1.17 -37.90 -11.55
CA THR A 38 0.08 -38.49 -11.07
C THR A 38 0.96 -38.79 -12.27
N LEU A 39 2.13 -38.15 -12.31
CA LEU A 39 3.10 -38.29 -13.37
C LEU A 39 4.28 -39.13 -12.87
N SER A 40 4.93 -39.80 -13.81
CA SER A 40 6.09 -40.65 -13.53
C SER A 40 7.34 -40.13 -14.21
N ASN A 41 8.48 -40.43 -13.61
CA ASN A 41 9.79 -40.10 -14.17
C ASN A 41 10.02 -38.59 -14.42
N ILE A 42 9.44 -37.73 -13.56
CA ILE A 42 9.76 -36.31 -13.53
C ILE A 42 11.23 -36.20 -13.11
N THR A 43 12.04 -35.47 -13.87
CA THR A 43 13.49 -35.42 -13.68
C THR A 43 13.95 -33.98 -13.53
N GLY A 44 14.79 -33.70 -12.54
CA GLY A 44 15.34 -32.35 -12.32
C GLY A 44 16.48 -32.33 -11.30
N VAL A 45 17.31 -31.29 -11.38
CA VAL A 45 18.40 -31.03 -10.42
C VAL A 45 17.86 -30.25 -9.23
N VAL A 46 18.20 -30.67 -8.00
CA VAL A 46 17.84 -29.94 -6.78
C VAL A 46 18.57 -28.60 -6.75
N THR A 47 17.84 -27.49 -6.84
CA THR A 47 18.40 -26.13 -6.85
C THR A 47 18.40 -25.48 -5.47
N ALA A 48 17.39 -25.78 -4.66
CA ALA A 48 17.26 -25.26 -3.30
C ALA A 48 16.53 -26.24 -2.39
N LYS A 49 16.63 -26.02 -1.08
CA LYS A 49 16.00 -26.84 -0.05
C LYS A 49 15.37 -25.96 1.02
N GLY A 50 14.18 -26.32 1.46
CA GLY A 50 13.49 -25.72 2.60
C GLY A 50 13.13 -26.76 3.64
N SER A 51 12.55 -26.33 4.75
CA SER A 51 12.13 -27.23 5.83
C SER A 51 11.05 -28.23 5.43
N SER A 52 10.23 -27.87 4.42
CA SER A 52 9.05 -28.64 4.01
C SER A 52 9.19 -29.32 2.65
N GLY A 53 10.30 -29.10 1.93
CA GLY A 53 10.45 -29.59 0.57
C GLY A 53 11.72 -29.11 -0.12
N ILE A 54 11.78 -29.32 -1.43
CA ILE A 54 12.90 -28.95 -2.29
C ILE A 54 12.39 -28.33 -3.58
N TRP A 55 13.24 -27.55 -4.24
CA TRP A 55 13.00 -27.07 -5.59
C TRP A 55 13.89 -27.85 -6.54
N ILE A 56 13.31 -28.28 -7.67
CA ILE A 56 14.06 -28.94 -8.74
C ILE A 56 13.89 -28.17 -10.03
N ARG A 57 14.95 -28.12 -10.85
CA ARG A 57 14.96 -27.50 -12.18
C ARG A 57 15.22 -28.54 -13.26
N SER A 58 14.54 -28.41 -14.40
CA SER A 58 14.80 -29.19 -15.61
C SER A 58 16.26 -29.07 -16.05
N THR A 59 16.83 -30.18 -16.53
CA THR A 59 18.15 -30.18 -17.19
C THR A 59 18.07 -29.95 -18.70
N THR A 60 16.86 -29.95 -19.24
CA THR A 60 16.55 -29.72 -20.65
C THR A 60 15.47 -28.65 -20.71
N PRO A 61 15.82 -27.38 -20.41
CA PRO A 61 14.86 -26.30 -20.46
C PRO A 61 14.36 -26.07 -21.88
N ASP A 62 13.14 -25.56 -22.01
CA ASP A 62 12.64 -25.02 -23.27
C ASP A 62 12.99 -23.53 -23.42
N ASP A 63 12.49 -22.93 -24.50
CA ASP A 63 12.76 -21.52 -24.87
C ASP A 63 11.51 -20.63 -24.64
N ASP A 64 10.47 -21.11 -23.96
CA ASP A 64 9.23 -20.36 -23.74
C ASP A 64 9.30 -19.55 -22.45
N VAL A 65 9.36 -18.23 -22.60
CA VAL A 65 9.43 -17.28 -21.46
C VAL A 65 8.22 -17.32 -20.52
N ARG A 66 7.15 -18.01 -20.94
CA ARG A 66 5.89 -18.16 -20.18
C ARG A 66 5.90 -19.38 -19.27
N THR A 67 6.87 -20.28 -19.37
CA THR A 67 6.95 -21.49 -18.56
C THR A 67 8.13 -21.44 -17.61
N SER A 68 7.90 -21.84 -16.36
CA SER A 68 9.00 -22.06 -15.40
C SER A 68 9.65 -23.42 -15.63
N GLU A 69 10.97 -23.47 -15.55
CA GLU A 69 11.76 -24.70 -15.64
C GLU A 69 11.93 -25.38 -14.28
N SER A 70 11.35 -24.80 -13.24
CA SER A 70 11.47 -25.26 -11.87
C SER A 70 10.10 -25.55 -11.24
N ILE A 71 10.10 -26.46 -10.28
CA ILE A 71 8.89 -26.81 -9.54
C ILE A 71 9.22 -27.20 -8.11
N TYR A 72 8.31 -26.87 -7.20
CA TYR A 72 8.43 -27.23 -5.79
C TYR A 72 7.95 -28.66 -5.54
N VAL A 73 8.75 -29.45 -4.81
CA VAL A 73 8.39 -30.80 -4.33
C VAL A 73 8.09 -30.72 -2.84
N TYR A 74 6.80 -30.79 -2.50
CA TYR A 74 6.34 -30.74 -1.11
C TYR A 74 6.52 -32.10 -0.41
N SER A 75 7.67 -32.27 0.24
CA SER A 75 7.96 -33.42 1.11
C SER A 75 9.21 -33.17 1.96
N SER A 76 9.01 -32.98 3.27
CA SER A 76 10.10 -32.84 4.24
C SER A 76 11.04 -34.06 4.26
N SER A 77 10.48 -35.27 4.07
CA SER A 77 11.25 -36.51 4.00
C SER A 77 12.19 -36.56 2.79
N VAL A 78 11.75 -36.07 1.63
CA VAL A 78 12.59 -35.98 0.44
C VAL A 78 13.66 -34.92 0.65
N GLY A 79 13.28 -33.74 1.17
CA GLY A 79 14.22 -32.67 1.46
C GLY A 79 15.29 -33.03 2.48
N THR A 80 15.00 -33.88 3.45
CA THR A 80 16.01 -34.33 4.42
C THR A 80 17.09 -35.22 3.77
N ASN A 81 16.73 -36.02 2.77
CA ASN A 81 17.58 -37.07 2.21
C ASN A 81 18.38 -36.66 0.95
N LEU A 82 18.09 -35.50 0.37
CA LEU A 82 18.73 -35.02 -0.85
C LEU A 82 19.61 -33.79 -0.59
N THR A 83 20.55 -33.52 -1.49
CA THR A 83 21.44 -32.35 -1.43
C THR A 83 21.24 -31.48 -2.67
N VAL A 84 21.48 -30.17 -2.53
CA VAL A 84 21.56 -29.27 -3.70
C VAL A 84 22.61 -29.82 -4.69
N GLY A 85 22.25 -29.85 -5.98
CA GLY A 85 23.07 -30.43 -7.04
C GLY A 85 22.84 -31.93 -7.28
N ASP A 86 21.97 -32.61 -6.52
CA ASP A 86 21.51 -33.95 -6.89
C ASP A 86 20.56 -33.87 -8.08
N LEU A 87 20.82 -34.63 -9.15
CA LEU A 87 19.88 -34.87 -10.23
C LEU A 87 19.01 -36.05 -9.82
N ILE A 88 17.70 -35.85 -9.74
CA ILE A 88 16.77 -36.89 -9.30
C ILE A 88 15.74 -37.21 -10.39
N SER A 89 15.18 -38.42 -10.29
CA SER A 89 13.90 -38.77 -10.92
C SER A 89 12.90 -39.17 -9.83
N LEU A 90 11.63 -38.81 -10.02
CA LEU A 90 10.54 -39.14 -9.10
C LEU A 90 9.21 -39.31 -9.83
N ASP A 91 8.28 -39.98 -9.16
CA ASP A 91 6.86 -39.94 -9.49
C ASP A 91 6.16 -39.04 -8.48
N ALA A 92 5.22 -38.20 -8.91
CA ALA A 92 4.50 -37.31 -8.00
C ALA A 92 3.13 -36.93 -8.54
N LYS A 93 2.26 -36.45 -7.65
CA LYS A 93 0.97 -35.87 -8.01
C LYS A 93 1.13 -34.36 -8.16
N VAL A 94 0.73 -33.82 -9.32
CA VAL A 94 0.65 -32.37 -9.52
C VAL A 94 -0.54 -31.82 -8.74
N SER A 95 -0.31 -30.79 -7.95
CA SER A 95 -1.30 -30.18 -7.06
C SER A 95 -1.26 -28.66 -7.20
N GLU A 96 -2.43 -28.02 -7.09
CA GLU A 96 -2.55 -26.58 -6.96
C GLU A 96 -2.82 -26.24 -5.50
N TYR A 97 -1.87 -25.59 -4.85
CA TYR A 97 -1.93 -25.25 -3.44
C TYR A 97 -2.21 -23.76 -3.24
N ARG A 98 -3.09 -23.43 -2.28
CA ARG A 98 -3.21 -22.08 -1.73
C ARG A 98 -3.75 -22.14 -0.30
N SER A 99 -3.34 -21.19 0.54
CA SER A 99 -3.75 -21.11 1.95
C SER A 99 -5.02 -20.29 2.18
N SER A 100 -5.46 -19.50 1.18
CA SER A 100 -6.70 -18.73 1.19
C SER A 100 -7.29 -18.72 -0.21
N SER A 101 -8.62 -18.64 -0.32
CA SER A 101 -9.29 -18.49 -1.61
C SER A 101 -9.07 -17.13 -2.27
N SER A 102 -8.52 -16.14 -1.56
CA SER A 102 -8.15 -14.83 -2.09
C SER A 102 -6.81 -14.82 -2.84
N TYR A 103 -5.99 -15.87 -2.67
CA TYR A 103 -4.65 -15.94 -3.23
C TYR A 103 -4.62 -16.74 -4.52
N LEU A 104 -3.61 -16.48 -5.34
CA LEU A 104 -3.26 -17.35 -6.47
C LEU A 104 -2.82 -18.73 -5.95
N TYR A 105 -2.85 -19.69 -6.86
CA TYR A 105 -2.36 -21.03 -6.61
C TYR A 105 -0.86 -21.11 -6.86
N LEU A 106 -0.21 -21.99 -6.11
CA LEU A 106 1.12 -22.50 -6.38
C LEU A 106 0.98 -23.90 -6.97
N THR A 107 1.51 -24.11 -8.17
CA THR A 107 1.70 -25.46 -8.73
C THR A 107 2.85 -26.17 -8.01
N GLU A 108 2.57 -27.35 -7.43
CA GLU A 108 3.55 -28.14 -6.69
C GLU A 108 3.42 -29.65 -6.96
N LEU A 109 4.50 -30.38 -6.68
CA LEU A 109 4.56 -31.85 -6.71
C LEU A 109 4.36 -32.41 -5.30
N GLY A 110 3.18 -32.98 -5.08
CA GLY A 110 2.79 -33.63 -3.83
C GLY A 110 2.95 -35.15 -3.87
N SER A 111 3.02 -35.76 -2.69
CA SER A 111 3.07 -37.22 -2.51
C SER A 111 4.16 -37.94 -3.34
N PRO A 112 5.43 -37.49 -3.31
CA PRO A 112 6.48 -38.06 -4.15
C PRO A 112 6.75 -39.54 -3.83
N LYS A 113 7.02 -40.32 -4.86
CA LYS A 113 7.33 -41.76 -4.83
C LYS A 113 8.50 -42.07 -5.77
N ASN A 114 9.10 -43.25 -5.59
CA ASN A 114 10.15 -43.77 -6.46
C ASN A 114 11.32 -42.79 -6.68
N VAL A 115 11.63 -41.97 -5.68
CA VAL A 115 12.69 -40.96 -5.74
C VAL A 115 14.05 -41.65 -5.87
N LYS A 116 14.78 -41.34 -6.95
CA LYS A 116 16.10 -41.90 -7.25
C LYS A 116 17.08 -40.78 -7.58
N ILE A 117 18.26 -40.83 -6.99
CA ILE A 117 19.40 -39.99 -7.38
C ILE A 117 20.04 -40.62 -8.63
N LEU A 118 20.13 -39.84 -9.70
CA LEU A 118 20.73 -40.22 -10.98
C LEU A 118 22.21 -39.78 -11.04
N SER A 119 22.51 -38.60 -10.51
CA SER A 119 23.87 -38.08 -10.31
C SER A 119 23.90 -37.07 -9.17
N SER A 120 25.09 -36.76 -8.65
CA SER A 120 25.29 -35.81 -7.55
C SER A 120 26.40 -34.81 -7.88
N GLY A 121 26.38 -33.64 -7.23
CA GLY A 121 27.41 -32.61 -7.41
C GLY A 121 27.30 -31.87 -8.75
N ASN A 122 26.11 -31.86 -9.36
CA ASN A 122 25.85 -31.06 -10.55
C ASN A 122 25.89 -29.58 -10.19
N THR A 123 26.36 -28.75 -11.12
CA THR A 123 26.39 -27.30 -10.93
C THR A 123 24.98 -26.73 -10.90
N VAL A 124 24.72 -25.86 -9.93
CA VAL A 124 23.49 -25.09 -9.81
C VAL A 124 23.86 -23.62 -9.94
N THR A 125 23.33 -22.95 -10.96
CA THR A 125 23.57 -21.53 -11.21
C THR A 125 22.22 -20.79 -11.16
N PRO A 126 22.08 -19.75 -10.32
CA PRO A 126 20.87 -18.93 -10.31
C PRO A 126 20.76 -18.09 -11.59
N LEU A 127 19.53 -17.78 -11.99
CA LEU A 127 19.26 -16.83 -13.08
C LEU A 127 19.28 -15.40 -12.53
N ILE A 128 19.99 -14.48 -13.18
CA ILE A 128 19.98 -13.07 -12.81
C ILE A 128 18.72 -12.40 -13.40
N ILE A 129 17.85 -11.87 -12.54
CA ILE A 129 16.63 -11.19 -13.01
C ILE A 129 16.99 -9.96 -13.85
N GLY A 130 16.33 -9.80 -15.01
CA GLY A 130 16.55 -8.70 -15.95
C GLY A 130 17.81 -8.83 -16.82
N GLN A 131 18.63 -9.87 -16.60
CA GLN A 131 19.79 -10.19 -17.43
C GLN A 131 19.66 -11.56 -18.10
N ASP A 132 19.44 -12.60 -17.31
CA ASP A 132 19.20 -13.97 -17.78
C ASP A 132 17.70 -14.26 -17.96
N THR A 133 16.84 -13.38 -17.40
CA THR A 133 15.38 -13.38 -17.58
C THR A 133 14.93 -12.08 -18.28
N LEU A 134 13.64 -11.96 -18.57
CA LEU A 134 13.02 -10.66 -18.84
C LEU A 134 13.21 -9.70 -17.65
N ALA A 135 13.15 -8.39 -17.92
CA ALA A 135 12.96 -7.41 -16.85
C ALA A 135 11.48 -7.44 -16.40
N PRO A 136 11.18 -7.30 -15.10
CA PRO A 136 9.81 -7.23 -14.64
C PRO A 136 9.07 -6.04 -15.30
N PRO A 137 7.85 -6.23 -15.82
CA PRO A 137 6.99 -5.12 -16.24
C PRO A 137 6.71 -4.17 -15.07
N THR A 138 6.63 -2.87 -15.35
CA THR A 138 6.62 -1.84 -14.31
C THR A 138 5.27 -1.18 -14.06
N VAL A 139 4.18 -1.60 -14.73
CA VAL A 139 2.89 -0.88 -14.60
C VAL A 139 1.73 -1.87 -14.40
N GLN A 140 1.50 -2.72 -15.39
CA GLN A 140 0.31 -3.57 -15.42
C GLN A 140 0.57 -4.88 -14.70
N TYR A 141 -0.39 -5.33 -13.89
CA TYR A 141 -0.26 -6.62 -13.18
C TYR A 141 -0.72 -7.78 -14.05
N THR A 142 -1.88 -7.68 -14.71
CA THR A 142 -2.41 -8.75 -15.56
C THR A 142 -3.42 -8.21 -16.57
N SER A 143 -3.64 -8.95 -17.67
CA SER A 143 -4.64 -8.61 -18.69
C SER A 143 -6.07 -8.48 -18.15
N LEU A 144 -6.37 -9.14 -17.03
CA LEU A 144 -7.71 -9.13 -16.41
C LEU A 144 -8.04 -7.84 -15.65
N ASP A 145 -7.07 -6.94 -15.44
CA ASP A 145 -7.33 -5.62 -14.87
C ASP A 145 -7.92 -4.65 -15.89
N GLY A 146 -7.90 -5.00 -17.18
CA GLY A 146 -8.43 -4.13 -18.24
C GLY A 146 -7.67 -2.81 -18.41
N GLY A 147 -6.43 -2.73 -17.93
CA GLY A 147 -5.60 -1.52 -17.99
C GLY A 147 -5.49 -0.74 -16.69
N ASP A 148 -6.30 -1.08 -15.67
CA ASP A 148 -6.39 -0.31 -14.44
C ASP A 148 -6.63 -1.21 -13.22
N ILE A 149 -5.63 -1.28 -12.33
CA ILE A 149 -5.65 -2.09 -11.12
C ILE A 149 -6.67 -1.59 -10.07
N TYR A 150 -7.20 -0.38 -10.22
CA TYR A 150 -8.19 0.19 -9.31
C TYR A 150 -9.57 0.39 -9.95
N ALA A 151 -9.77 -0.12 -11.17
CA ALA A 151 -11.04 0.05 -11.88
C ALA A 151 -12.23 -0.50 -11.10
N LEU A 152 -13.35 0.23 -11.20
CA LEU A 152 -14.66 -0.18 -10.70
C LEU A 152 -15.60 -0.55 -11.86
N PRO A 153 -16.48 -1.57 -11.68
CA PRO A 153 -16.53 -2.47 -10.53
C PRO A 153 -15.27 -3.35 -10.44
N ASN A 154 -14.74 -3.53 -9.22
CA ASN A 154 -13.62 -4.42 -8.94
C ASN A 154 -14.09 -5.87 -8.76
N ALA A 155 -13.14 -6.81 -8.70
CA ALA A 155 -13.39 -8.25 -8.49
C ALA A 155 -14.40 -8.88 -9.48
N VAL A 156 -14.36 -8.45 -10.74
CA VAL A 156 -15.26 -8.94 -11.80
C VAL A 156 -14.78 -10.24 -12.45
N ALA A 157 -13.50 -10.58 -12.29
CA ALA A 157 -12.90 -11.81 -12.75
C ALA A 157 -12.03 -12.45 -11.65
N ASN A 158 -11.73 -13.75 -11.79
CA ASN A 158 -10.70 -14.41 -11.01
C ASN A 158 -9.67 -15.03 -11.95
N ILE A 159 -8.37 -14.87 -11.64
CA ILE A 159 -7.27 -15.48 -12.40
C ILE A 159 -7.45 -17.00 -12.44
N SER A 160 -7.77 -17.62 -11.32
CA SER A 160 -7.96 -19.08 -11.21
C SER A 160 -9.18 -19.60 -12.00
N ALA A 161 -10.18 -18.76 -12.26
CA ALA A 161 -11.36 -19.14 -13.03
C ALA A 161 -11.16 -18.96 -14.54
N VAL A 162 -10.52 -17.87 -14.96
CA VAL A 162 -10.25 -17.58 -16.38
C VAL A 162 -9.04 -18.37 -16.88
N ASN A 163 -8.02 -18.51 -16.03
CA ASN A 163 -6.73 -19.13 -16.30
C ASN A 163 -6.11 -18.63 -17.62
N PRO A 164 -5.81 -17.31 -17.73
CA PRO A 164 -5.29 -16.72 -18.94
C PRO A 164 -3.91 -17.30 -19.29
N VAL A 165 -3.57 -17.23 -20.58
CA VAL A 165 -2.19 -17.48 -21.03
C VAL A 165 -1.33 -16.34 -20.53
N LEU A 166 -0.16 -16.66 -19.97
CA LEU A 166 0.76 -15.67 -19.43
C LEU A 166 1.34 -14.79 -20.54
N ASP A 167 1.44 -13.49 -20.28
CA ASP A 167 2.25 -12.55 -21.04
C ASP A 167 3.23 -11.81 -20.10
N PRO A 168 4.37 -12.46 -19.77
CA PRO A 168 5.36 -11.93 -18.84
C PRO A 168 6.13 -10.73 -19.40
N THR A 169 5.93 -10.37 -20.67
CA THR A 169 6.51 -9.15 -21.25
C THR A 169 5.68 -7.92 -20.95
N SER A 170 4.38 -8.07 -20.76
CA SER A 170 3.44 -6.97 -20.54
C SER A 170 2.98 -6.84 -19.09
N TYR A 171 2.95 -7.96 -18.35
CA TYR A 171 2.24 -8.06 -17.08
C TYR A 171 3.13 -8.61 -15.96
N GLY A 172 3.23 -7.88 -14.85
CA GLY A 172 4.12 -8.25 -13.74
C GLY A 172 3.68 -9.49 -12.98
N LEU A 173 2.38 -9.73 -12.81
CA LEU A 173 1.87 -10.95 -12.18
C LEU A 173 2.24 -12.19 -13.00
N ASP A 174 2.09 -12.07 -14.32
CA ASP A 174 2.43 -13.11 -15.29
C ASP A 174 3.96 -13.36 -15.34
N PHE A 175 4.76 -12.30 -15.20
CA PHE A 175 6.22 -12.38 -15.09
C PHE A 175 6.67 -13.16 -13.85
N TRP A 176 6.11 -12.87 -12.67
CA TRP A 176 6.47 -13.59 -11.46
C TRP A 176 5.99 -15.04 -11.48
N GLU A 177 4.83 -15.31 -12.09
CA GLU A 177 4.35 -16.68 -12.30
C GLU A 177 5.27 -17.48 -13.23
N SER A 178 5.76 -16.90 -14.32
CA SER A 178 6.66 -17.62 -15.23
C SER A 178 8.02 -17.97 -14.62
N LEU A 179 8.36 -17.35 -13.49
CA LEU A 179 9.55 -17.67 -12.69
C LEU A 179 9.23 -18.52 -11.44
N SER A 180 7.98 -18.95 -11.22
CA SER A 180 7.58 -19.67 -10.02
C SER A 180 8.45 -20.91 -9.77
N GLY A 181 9.09 -20.98 -8.60
CA GLY A 181 10.02 -22.05 -8.22
C GLY A 181 11.46 -21.88 -8.70
N GLU A 182 11.77 -20.93 -9.58
CA GLU A 182 13.11 -20.71 -10.11
C GLU A 182 14.09 -20.20 -9.05
N LEU A 183 15.33 -20.71 -9.07
CA LEU A 183 16.44 -20.14 -8.32
C LEU A 183 17.00 -18.93 -9.08
N VAL A 184 16.86 -17.75 -8.49
CA VAL A 184 17.17 -16.45 -9.07
C VAL A 184 18.13 -15.63 -8.20
N THR A 185 18.73 -14.60 -8.80
CA THR A 185 19.48 -13.55 -8.10
C THR A 185 18.90 -12.17 -8.43
N VAL A 186 18.56 -11.41 -7.40
CA VAL A 186 18.29 -9.97 -7.46
C VAL A 186 19.59 -9.23 -7.19
N ARG A 187 20.08 -8.46 -8.14
CA ARG A 187 21.34 -7.73 -8.00
C ARG A 187 21.13 -6.32 -7.47
N SER A 188 22.13 -5.86 -6.70
CA SER A 188 22.16 -4.53 -6.09
C SER A 188 20.81 -4.07 -5.52
N PRO A 189 20.09 -4.94 -4.77
CA PRO A 189 18.76 -4.66 -4.30
C PRO A 189 18.69 -3.43 -3.41
N ARG A 190 17.62 -2.66 -3.59
CA ARG A 190 17.22 -1.55 -2.74
C ARG A 190 15.99 -1.93 -1.95
N VAL A 191 16.01 -1.62 -0.65
CA VAL A 191 14.84 -1.74 0.22
C VAL A 191 13.87 -0.60 -0.08
N ILE A 192 12.60 -0.93 -0.35
CA ILE A 192 11.56 0.06 -0.69
C ILE A 192 10.49 0.19 0.40
N GLY A 193 10.57 -0.64 1.46
CA GLY A 193 9.64 -0.62 2.58
C GLY A 193 10.29 -1.15 3.87
N ARG A 194 9.68 -0.82 5.01
CA ARG A 194 10.13 -1.34 6.32
C ARG A 194 9.78 -2.83 6.46
N PRO A 195 10.57 -3.61 7.20
CA PRO A 195 10.25 -5.02 7.42
C PRO A 195 8.98 -5.16 8.28
N ASN A 196 8.11 -6.10 7.91
CA ASN A 196 6.92 -6.42 8.71
C ASN A 196 7.30 -7.25 9.97
N SER A 197 6.31 -7.64 10.78
CA SER A 197 6.52 -8.45 11.99
C SER A 197 7.16 -9.82 11.74
N TYR A 198 7.11 -10.31 10.49
CA TYR A 198 7.73 -11.56 10.05
C TYR A 198 9.15 -11.36 9.48
N ARG A 199 9.67 -10.13 9.49
CA ARG A 199 10.97 -9.74 8.91
C ARG A 199 10.99 -9.85 7.38
N GLU A 200 9.82 -9.81 6.76
CA GLU A 200 9.69 -9.80 5.31
C GLU A 200 9.91 -8.37 4.82
N THR A 201 10.65 -8.19 3.73
CA THR A 201 11.10 -6.87 3.26
C THR A 201 10.89 -6.76 1.77
N TRP A 202 10.19 -5.71 1.33
CA TRP A 202 10.06 -5.38 -0.08
C TRP A 202 11.34 -4.81 -0.65
N VAL A 203 11.74 -5.32 -1.81
CA VAL A 203 12.94 -4.86 -2.52
C VAL A 203 12.66 -4.70 -4.02
N VAL A 204 13.54 -3.93 -4.66
CA VAL A 204 13.67 -3.87 -6.12
C VAL A 204 15.14 -4.02 -6.52
N GLY A 205 15.42 -4.71 -7.63
CA GLY A 205 16.77 -4.89 -8.15
C GLY A 205 17.24 -3.74 -9.04
N ASP A 206 18.23 -4.01 -9.87
CA ASP A 206 18.84 -3.04 -10.79
C ASP A 206 18.19 -3.01 -12.19
N TRP A 207 16.97 -3.52 -12.31
CA TRP A 207 16.12 -3.41 -13.51
C TRP A 207 15.41 -2.05 -13.58
N PRO A 208 14.84 -1.67 -14.75
CA PRO A 208 14.04 -0.45 -14.87
C PRO A 208 12.83 -0.44 -13.93
N VAL A 209 12.51 0.74 -13.39
CA VAL A 209 11.39 0.96 -12.47
C VAL A 209 10.62 2.22 -12.86
N THR A 210 9.38 2.34 -12.43
CA THR A 210 8.60 3.60 -12.42
C THR A 210 8.43 4.11 -10.98
N GLY A 211 7.93 5.34 -10.81
CA GLY A 211 7.59 5.86 -9.48
C GLY A 211 8.75 6.13 -8.52
N GLN A 212 10.01 6.03 -8.94
CA GLN A 212 11.16 6.11 -8.02
C GLN A 212 11.31 7.51 -7.37
N SER A 213 11.11 7.58 -6.06
CA SER A 213 11.31 8.79 -5.26
C SER A 213 12.79 9.11 -5.07
N ALA A 214 13.08 10.35 -4.66
CA ALA A 214 14.41 10.80 -4.29
C ALA A 214 15.03 9.98 -3.14
N HIS A 215 14.19 9.36 -2.30
CA HIS A 215 14.65 8.47 -1.23
C HIS A 215 14.78 7.00 -1.66
N GLY A 216 14.35 6.67 -2.88
CA GLY A 216 14.45 5.35 -3.45
C GLY A 216 13.33 4.38 -3.07
N SER A 217 12.19 4.88 -2.58
CA SER A 217 10.92 4.12 -2.64
C SER A 217 10.35 4.14 -4.05
N LEU A 218 9.30 3.36 -4.28
CA LEU A 218 8.48 3.47 -5.49
C LEU A 218 7.09 3.97 -5.11
N THR A 219 6.72 5.14 -5.61
CA THR A 219 5.45 5.81 -5.37
C THR A 219 4.45 5.39 -6.44
N MET A 220 3.28 4.94 -6.00
CA MET A 220 2.20 4.57 -6.92
C MET A 220 1.66 5.77 -7.70
N SER A 221 1.10 5.52 -8.88
CA SER A 221 0.48 6.54 -9.73
C SER A 221 -0.74 5.99 -10.46
N ASP A 222 -1.40 6.81 -11.29
CA ASP A 222 -2.56 6.38 -12.07
C ASP A 222 -2.26 5.08 -12.85
N LYS A 223 -3.00 4.01 -12.53
CA LYS A 223 -2.89 2.64 -13.07
C LYS A 223 -1.58 1.90 -12.76
N ASP A 224 -0.68 2.48 -11.96
CA ASP A 224 0.61 1.89 -11.60
C ASP A 224 0.71 1.68 -10.09
N SER A 225 1.01 0.45 -9.67
CA SER A 225 1.20 0.11 -8.26
C SER A 225 2.45 -0.76 -8.04
N ASN A 226 3.47 -0.54 -8.86
CA ASN A 226 4.81 -1.09 -8.76
C ASN A 226 4.89 -2.64 -8.78
N PRO A 227 4.36 -3.30 -9.84
CA PRO A 227 4.44 -4.75 -9.99
C PRO A 227 5.87 -5.30 -10.17
N GLU A 228 6.86 -4.47 -10.44
CA GLU A 228 8.26 -4.83 -10.62
C GLU A 228 9.01 -5.11 -9.30
N THR A 229 8.30 -5.08 -8.18
CA THR A 229 8.84 -5.27 -6.83
C THR A 229 8.67 -6.72 -6.39
N VAL A 230 9.44 -7.13 -5.38
CA VAL A 230 9.33 -8.49 -4.84
C VAL A 230 9.57 -8.49 -3.33
N ILE A 231 8.78 -9.28 -2.61
CA ILE A 231 8.91 -9.42 -1.16
C ILE A 231 9.92 -10.51 -0.81
N VAL A 232 10.89 -10.19 0.03
CA VAL A 232 11.86 -11.16 0.54
C VAL A 232 11.27 -11.86 1.76
N GLY A 233 11.10 -13.17 1.66
CA GLY A 233 10.59 -14.03 2.73
C GLY A 233 11.65 -14.54 3.69
N SER A 234 11.30 -15.58 4.44
CA SER A 234 12.20 -16.21 5.41
C SER A 234 13.38 -16.95 4.73
N PRO A 235 14.62 -16.79 5.22
CA PRO A 235 15.77 -17.51 4.68
C PRO A 235 15.67 -19.02 4.81
N LEU A 236 16.04 -19.74 3.74
CA LEU A 236 15.95 -21.19 3.66
C LEU A 236 16.94 -21.93 4.57
N ASP A 237 18.08 -21.30 4.91
CA ASP A 237 19.08 -21.85 5.84
C ASP A 237 18.71 -21.68 7.33
N GLY A 238 17.59 -21.01 7.62
CA GLY A 238 17.12 -20.74 8.99
C GLY A 238 17.77 -19.54 9.67
N THR A 239 18.62 -18.78 8.97
CA THR A 239 19.02 -17.44 9.41
C THR A 239 17.83 -16.46 9.40
N ARG A 240 18.01 -15.25 9.94
CA ARG A 240 16.92 -14.29 10.12
C ARG A 240 17.25 -12.96 9.46
N ASN A 241 16.32 -12.46 8.65
CA ASN A 241 16.38 -11.13 8.06
C ASN A 241 16.45 -10.01 9.13
N PRO A 242 17.04 -8.85 8.79
CA PRO A 242 17.12 -7.70 9.68
C PRO A 242 15.73 -7.14 10.01
N THR A 243 15.63 -6.46 11.16
CA THR A 243 14.41 -5.77 11.62
C THR A 243 14.50 -4.26 11.54
N GLN A 244 15.62 -3.74 11.04
CA GLN A 244 15.95 -2.30 11.10
C GLN A 244 16.24 -1.73 9.71
N SER A 245 16.06 -2.52 8.65
CA SER A 245 16.07 -2.00 7.29
C SER A 245 14.96 -0.97 7.12
N LYS A 246 15.20 -0.01 6.24
CA LYS A 246 14.26 1.05 5.89
C LYS A 246 14.43 1.44 4.42
N ILE A 247 13.51 2.25 3.94
CA ILE A 247 13.50 2.76 2.56
C ILE A 247 14.87 3.33 2.21
N GLY A 248 15.36 2.99 1.02
CA GLY A 248 16.60 3.48 0.46
C GLY A 248 17.86 2.71 0.88
N ASP A 249 17.79 1.84 1.90
CA ASP A 249 18.91 0.97 2.25
C ASP A 249 19.30 0.08 1.06
N LEU A 250 20.60 -0.12 0.85
CA LEU A 250 21.12 -1.09 -0.12
C LEU A 250 21.51 -2.37 0.61
N VAL A 251 21.21 -3.52 0.02
CA VAL A 251 21.59 -4.84 0.57
C VAL A 251 22.48 -5.61 -0.43
N GLU A 252 23.19 -6.65 0.05
CA GLU A 252 23.94 -7.57 -0.82
C GLU A 252 22.99 -8.24 -1.83
N ASP A 253 23.53 -8.71 -2.97
CA ASP A 253 22.76 -9.50 -3.94
C ASP A 253 21.99 -10.63 -3.24
N ILE A 254 20.72 -10.79 -3.60
CA ILE A 254 19.83 -11.78 -2.99
C ILE A 254 19.69 -12.94 -3.94
N THR A 255 20.28 -14.08 -3.60
CA THR A 255 19.98 -15.35 -4.28
C THR A 255 18.92 -16.11 -3.50
N GLY A 256 17.86 -16.55 -4.17
CA GLY A 256 16.73 -17.24 -3.56
C GLY A 256 15.80 -17.87 -4.58
N VAL A 257 14.73 -18.50 -4.11
CA VAL A 257 13.70 -19.11 -4.98
C VAL A 257 12.45 -18.24 -5.05
N ILE A 258 11.89 -18.07 -6.25
CA ILE A 258 10.58 -17.45 -6.41
C ILE A 258 9.50 -18.39 -5.90
N TYR A 259 8.56 -17.89 -5.11
CA TYR A 259 7.56 -18.71 -4.43
C TYR A 259 6.27 -17.92 -4.22
N GLN A 260 5.13 -18.44 -4.71
CA GLN A 260 3.83 -17.86 -4.44
C GLN A 260 3.38 -18.25 -3.02
N SER A 261 3.11 -17.27 -2.16
CA SER A 261 2.55 -17.49 -0.82
C SER A 261 1.83 -16.27 -0.31
N TYR A 262 0.89 -16.46 0.63
CA TYR A 262 0.25 -15.36 1.38
C TYR A 262 -0.32 -14.21 0.52
N GLY A 263 -0.60 -14.46 -0.76
CA GLY A 263 -1.13 -13.47 -1.68
C GLY A 263 -0.09 -12.64 -2.42
N PHE A 264 1.19 -13.02 -2.40
CA PHE A 264 2.27 -12.36 -3.13
C PHE A 264 3.28 -13.38 -3.69
N TYR A 265 4.08 -12.95 -4.66
CA TYR A 265 5.30 -13.64 -5.07
C TYR A 265 6.46 -13.22 -4.17
N TYR A 266 7.03 -14.20 -3.50
CA TYR A 266 8.18 -14.06 -2.62
C TYR A 266 9.47 -14.47 -3.33
N ILE A 267 10.58 -13.87 -2.93
CA ILE A 267 11.88 -14.55 -2.97
C ILE A 267 12.13 -15.14 -1.59
N LEU A 268 12.28 -16.46 -1.50
CA LEU A 268 12.80 -17.13 -0.30
C LEU A 268 14.34 -17.16 -0.41
N PRO A 269 15.06 -16.28 0.30
CA PRO A 269 16.50 -16.15 0.09
C PRO A 269 17.23 -17.36 0.66
N LEU A 270 18.37 -17.72 0.08
CA LEU A 270 19.19 -18.82 0.60
C LEU A 270 19.74 -18.51 2.00
N THR A 271 20.11 -17.25 2.24
CA THR A 271 20.62 -16.75 3.51
C THR A 271 19.99 -15.40 3.84
N ALA A 272 20.06 -14.97 5.10
CA ALA A 272 19.56 -13.67 5.54
C ALA A 272 20.16 -12.49 4.77
N LEU A 273 19.31 -11.47 4.55
CA LEU A 273 19.72 -10.20 3.97
C LEU A 273 20.83 -9.53 4.79
N LYS A 274 21.73 -8.83 4.09
CA LYS A 274 22.76 -7.99 4.72
C LYS A 274 22.79 -6.60 4.10
N THR A 275 22.54 -5.59 4.92
CA THR A 275 22.65 -4.19 4.53
C THR A 275 24.10 -3.82 4.25
N THR A 276 24.36 -3.27 3.07
CA THR A 276 25.67 -2.77 2.64
C THR A 276 25.78 -1.27 2.84
N VAL A 277 24.71 -0.52 2.59
CA VAL A 277 24.63 0.93 2.76
C VAL A 277 23.33 1.27 3.47
N ASN A 278 23.43 2.05 4.55
CA ASN A 278 22.27 2.57 5.24
C ASN A 278 21.88 3.92 4.63
N ALA A 279 20.61 4.08 4.23
CA ALA A 279 20.03 5.37 3.92
C ALA A 279 19.89 6.23 5.19
N THR A 280 19.75 7.55 5.00
CA THR A 280 19.45 8.48 6.09
C THR A 280 17.99 8.29 6.53
N ALA A 281 17.74 8.25 7.85
CA ALA A 281 16.38 8.28 8.38
C ALA A 281 15.89 9.71 8.66
N ALA A 282 16.76 10.71 8.49
CA ALA A 282 16.45 12.10 8.82
C ALA A 282 15.77 12.81 7.65
N TYR A 283 14.64 13.46 7.94
CA TYR A 283 13.99 14.42 7.07
C TYR A 283 14.12 15.84 7.68
N PRO A 284 14.54 16.86 6.90
CA PRO A 284 14.72 18.21 7.44
C PRO A 284 13.37 18.85 7.79
N PRO A 285 13.33 19.81 8.72
CA PRO A 285 12.15 20.67 8.90
C PRO A 285 11.76 21.40 7.62
N THR A 286 10.46 21.69 7.48
CA THR A 286 9.91 22.48 6.39
C THR A 286 10.62 23.82 6.22
N SER A 287 10.72 24.25 4.97
CA SER A 287 11.23 25.58 4.63
C SER A 287 10.14 26.66 4.69
N LEU A 288 8.87 26.26 4.74
CA LEU A 288 7.73 27.15 4.71
C LEU A 288 7.58 27.92 6.01
N THR A 289 7.42 29.25 5.90
CA THR A 289 7.29 30.13 7.06
C THR A 289 6.06 31.02 6.95
N SER A 290 5.27 31.00 8.01
CA SER A 290 4.09 31.86 8.13
C SER A 290 4.47 33.32 8.36
N GLN A 291 3.71 34.24 7.75
CA GLN A 291 3.75 35.67 8.07
C GLN A 291 2.84 36.04 9.24
N ARG A 292 2.18 35.04 9.86
CA ARG A 292 1.26 35.15 11.00
C ARG A 292 0.14 36.17 10.74
N ASN A 293 -0.31 36.21 9.49
CA ASN A 293 -1.42 37.03 9.02
C ASN A 293 -1.97 36.42 7.72
N CYS A 294 -3.13 36.91 7.30
CA CYS A 294 -3.90 36.34 6.20
C CYS A 294 -3.15 36.23 4.86
N ARG A 295 -2.05 36.97 4.64
CA ARG A 295 -1.33 36.96 3.35
C ARG A 295 -0.53 35.69 3.14
N ALA A 296 -0.16 35.02 4.22
CA ALA A 296 0.62 33.79 4.23
C ALA A 296 0.47 33.14 5.61
N ILE A 297 -0.50 32.24 5.75
CA ILE A 297 -0.62 31.35 6.90
C ILE A 297 -0.03 29.98 6.55
N THR A 298 0.53 29.28 7.52
CA THR A 298 0.87 27.86 7.35
C THR A 298 -0.26 26.97 7.82
N VAL A 299 -0.60 25.95 7.03
CA VAL A 299 -1.68 25.00 7.30
C VAL A 299 -1.11 23.60 7.23
N GLY A 300 -1.11 22.87 8.34
CA GLY A 300 -0.60 21.51 8.40
C GLY A 300 -1.70 20.46 8.45
N ASP A 301 -1.36 19.23 8.09
CA ASP A 301 -2.21 18.06 8.17
C ASP A 301 -1.44 16.89 8.79
N TYR A 302 -2.05 16.17 9.73
CA TYR A 302 -1.41 15.04 10.38
C TYR A 302 -2.40 14.06 11.00
N ASN A 303 -2.46 12.85 10.46
CA ASN A 303 -3.01 11.69 11.15
C ASN A 303 -2.03 11.22 12.25
N VAL A 304 -2.47 11.22 13.51
CA VAL A 304 -1.60 10.99 14.68
C VAL A 304 -1.73 9.60 15.31
N GLU A 305 -2.28 8.63 14.59
CA GLU A 305 -2.34 7.20 14.95
C GLU A 305 -2.96 6.89 16.33
N ASN A 306 -4.30 6.87 16.41
CA ASN A 306 -5.07 6.47 17.59
C ASN A 306 -4.60 7.14 18.90
N MET A 307 -4.40 8.46 18.90
CA MET A 307 -3.79 9.18 20.02
C MET A 307 -4.74 9.38 21.20
N ALA A 308 -4.38 8.90 22.39
CA ALA A 308 -5.06 9.14 23.66
C ALA A 308 -4.17 9.96 24.63
N PRO A 309 -4.67 10.46 25.78
CA PRO A 309 -3.92 11.41 26.62
C PRO A 309 -2.57 10.90 27.13
N THR A 310 -2.43 9.58 27.28
CA THR A 310 -1.22 8.92 27.79
C THR A 310 -0.47 8.13 26.72
N SER A 311 -0.81 8.29 25.44
CA SER A 311 -0.09 7.62 24.35
C SER A 311 1.38 8.02 24.36
N ALA A 312 2.28 7.03 24.27
CA ALA A 312 3.72 7.25 24.36
C ALA A 312 4.27 8.13 23.22
N HIS A 313 3.57 8.20 22.09
CA HIS A 313 3.95 9.00 20.93
C HIS A 313 3.53 10.49 21.04
N VAL A 314 2.72 10.91 22.03
CA VAL A 314 2.27 12.32 22.18
C VAL A 314 3.44 13.32 22.14
N PRO A 315 4.53 13.16 22.90
CA PRO A 315 5.66 14.09 22.84
C PRO A 315 6.38 14.09 21.50
N LYS A 316 6.38 12.96 20.78
CA LYS A 316 7.05 12.83 19.47
C LYS A 316 6.22 13.51 18.38
N VAL A 317 4.91 13.30 18.34
CA VAL A 317 3.99 14.03 17.45
C VAL A 317 4.07 15.53 17.71
N ALA A 318 4.07 15.93 18.98
CA ALA A 318 4.24 17.32 19.36
C ALA A 318 5.57 17.92 18.85
N ALA A 319 6.66 17.14 18.89
CA ALA A 319 7.93 17.55 18.31
C ALA A 319 7.84 17.68 16.78
N HIS A 320 7.22 16.73 16.07
CA HIS A 320 6.99 16.84 14.63
C HIS A 320 6.24 18.12 14.27
N ILE A 321 5.13 18.42 14.97
CA ILE A 321 4.36 19.65 14.75
C ILE A 321 5.19 20.90 15.07
N ALA A 322 5.87 20.91 16.22
CA ALA A 322 6.60 22.07 16.70
C ALA A 322 7.83 22.41 15.85
N THR A 323 8.56 21.39 15.39
CA THR A 323 9.87 21.56 14.74
C THR A 323 9.82 21.24 13.26
N HIS A 324 9.37 20.05 12.88
CA HIS A 324 9.44 19.58 11.49
C HIS A 324 8.40 20.28 10.59
N LEU A 325 7.19 20.53 11.09
CA LEU A 325 6.17 21.33 10.39
C LEU A 325 6.31 22.84 10.63
N GLY A 326 7.32 23.28 11.38
CA GLY A 326 7.53 24.71 11.67
C GLY A 326 6.40 25.35 12.50
N ALA A 327 5.64 24.53 13.23
CA ALA A 327 4.46 24.91 14.00
C ALA A 327 3.46 25.75 13.17
N PRO A 328 2.60 25.08 12.37
CA PRO A 328 1.60 25.73 11.53
C PRO A 328 0.68 26.72 12.26
N ASP A 329 -0.02 27.59 11.53
CA ASP A 329 -1.06 28.44 12.13
C ASP A 329 -2.35 27.67 12.40
N LEU A 330 -2.64 26.70 11.55
CA LEU A 330 -3.76 25.77 11.63
C LEU A 330 -3.24 24.35 11.37
N MET A 331 -3.69 23.40 12.15
CA MET A 331 -3.48 21.97 11.94
C MET A 331 -4.83 21.29 11.75
N PHE A 332 -4.94 20.51 10.68
CA PHE A 332 -5.91 19.44 10.52
C PHE A 332 -5.31 18.22 11.21
N VAL A 333 -6.03 17.64 12.18
CA VAL A 333 -5.56 16.48 12.93
C VAL A 333 -6.63 15.40 12.91
N GLN A 334 -6.24 14.18 12.53
CA GLN A 334 -7.09 13.00 12.53
C GLN A 334 -6.64 12.04 13.63
N GLU A 335 -7.37 10.94 13.84
CA GLU A 335 -6.97 9.89 14.80
C GLU A 335 -6.84 10.36 16.27
N ILE A 336 -7.57 11.42 16.66
CA ILE A 336 -7.67 11.82 18.06
C ILE A 336 -8.64 10.87 18.77
N GLN A 337 -8.21 10.25 19.87
CA GLN A 337 -9.03 9.44 20.79
C GLN A 337 -9.63 10.25 21.95
N ASP A 338 -10.67 9.67 22.56
CA ASP A 338 -11.29 10.23 23.76
C ASP A 338 -10.36 10.01 24.94
N ASN A 339 -10.76 10.51 26.11
CA ASN A 339 -9.95 10.47 27.30
C ASN A 339 -9.64 9.06 27.82
N SER A 340 -10.36 8.03 27.36
CA SER A 340 -10.16 6.62 27.71
C SER A 340 -9.35 5.82 26.69
N GLY A 341 -9.05 6.40 25.53
CA GLY A 341 -8.43 5.67 24.43
C GLY A 341 -9.29 4.48 24.01
N PRO A 342 -8.71 3.27 23.84
CA PRO A 342 -9.46 2.10 23.36
C PRO A 342 -10.43 1.48 24.40
N THR A 343 -10.56 2.07 25.59
CA THR A 343 -11.39 1.49 26.65
C THR A 343 -12.85 1.86 26.44
N ASP A 344 -13.67 0.88 26.05
CA ASP A 344 -15.12 1.03 25.87
C ASP A 344 -15.83 1.27 27.22
N ASN A 345 -16.10 2.53 27.55
CA ASN A 345 -16.72 2.94 28.82
C ASN A 345 -17.72 4.12 28.71
N GLY A 346 -18.08 4.50 27.48
CA GLY A 346 -19.03 5.59 27.19
C GLY A 346 -18.47 7.01 27.27
N VAL A 347 -17.16 7.19 27.49
CA VAL A 347 -16.53 8.52 27.45
C VAL A 347 -16.26 8.92 26.00
N VAL A 348 -16.85 10.04 25.59
CA VAL A 348 -16.67 10.58 24.22
C VAL A 348 -15.72 11.79 24.17
N SER A 349 -15.50 12.46 25.30
CA SER A 349 -14.70 13.69 25.34
C SER A 349 -13.23 13.45 25.06
N ALA A 350 -12.62 14.27 24.21
CA ALA A 350 -11.18 14.25 23.89
C ALA A 350 -10.38 15.39 24.55
N ASN A 351 -10.96 16.10 25.50
CA ASN A 351 -10.34 17.31 26.06
C ASN A 351 -8.98 17.05 26.75
N ALA A 352 -8.78 15.91 27.40
CA ALA A 352 -7.52 15.55 28.03
C ALA A 352 -6.48 15.16 26.98
N THR A 353 -6.92 14.50 25.89
CA THR A 353 -6.05 14.15 24.75
C THR A 353 -5.49 15.41 24.10
N LEU A 354 -6.37 16.34 23.75
CA LEU A 354 -5.98 17.59 23.09
C LEU A 354 -5.20 18.53 24.02
N ALA A 355 -5.53 18.55 25.32
CA ALA A 355 -4.73 19.26 26.31
C ALA A 355 -3.31 18.67 26.44
N ALA A 356 -3.17 17.35 26.44
CA ALA A 356 -1.86 16.70 26.48
C ALA A 356 -1.03 17.04 25.23
N LEU A 357 -1.63 16.96 24.04
CA LEU A 357 -0.96 17.29 22.78
C LEU A 357 -0.53 18.77 22.72
N THR A 358 -1.44 19.70 23.00
CA THR A 358 -1.11 21.14 22.95
C THR A 358 -0.10 21.55 24.03
N ALA A 359 -0.16 20.95 25.22
CA ALA A 359 0.86 21.15 26.26
C ALA A 359 2.24 20.62 25.81
N ALA A 360 2.28 19.45 25.16
CA ALA A 360 3.52 18.90 24.62
C ALA A 360 4.08 19.76 23.48
N ILE A 361 3.23 20.29 22.58
CA ILE A 361 3.67 21.21 21.52
C ILE A 361 4.25 22.49 22.12
N LYS A 362 3.61 23.04 23.16
CA LYS A 362 4.12 24.20 23.89
C LYS A 362 5.46 23.91 24.54
N ALA A 363 5.64 22.73 25.14
CA ALA A 363 6.92 22.32 25.72
C ALA A 363 8.02 22.16 24.66
N ALA A 364 7.69 21.64 23.48
CA ALA A 364 8.65 21.39 22.39
C ALA A 364 9.04 22.67 21.62
N GLY A 365 8.10 23.58 21.37
CA GLY A 365 8.29 24.72 20.46
C GLY A 365 7.97 26.10 21.04
N ASN A 366 7.53 26.20 22.30
CA ASN A 366 7.05 27.43 22.93
C ASN A 366 5.91 28.13 22.14
N VAL A 367 5.06 27.33 21.50
CA VAL A 367 3.88 27.78 20.75
C VAL A 367 2.63 27.36 21.52
N THR A 368 1.67 28.27 21.67
CA THR A 368 0.37 27.93 22.27
C THR A 368 -0.62 27.65 21.16
N TYR A 369 -1.27 26.50 21.24
CA TYR A 369 -2.41 26.15 20.40
C TYR A 369 -3.66 26.07 21.25
N GLU A 370 -4.76 26.51 20.68
CA GLU A 370 -6.12 26.17 21.10
C GLU A 370 -6.67 25.11 20.14
N TRP A 371 -7.79 24.47 20.48
CA TRP A 371 -8.39 23.44 19.62
C TRP A 371 -9.89 23.60 19.43
N VAL A 372 -10.40 22.97 18.39
CA VAL A 372 -11.82 22.91 18.05
C VAL A 372 -12.15 21.49 17.59
N GLU A 373 -13.21 20.91 18.16
CA GLU A 373 -13.71 19.58 17.85
C GLU A 373 -15.20 19.47 18.21
N ILE A 374 -15.85 18.37 17.81
CA ILE A 374 -17.20 18.00 18.26
C ILE A 374 -17.17 16.55 18.72
N ASP A 375 -17.47 16.33 20.00
CA ASP A 375 -17.62 14.99 20.58
C ASP A 375 -18.55 14.13 19.71
N PRO A 376 -18.17 12.89 19.37
CA PRO A 376 -19.04 11.98 18.64
C PRO A 376 -20.15 11.41 19.51
N VAL A 377 -21.08 10.70 18.87
CA VAL A 377 -21.95 9.75 19.60
C VAL A 377 -21.12 8.50 19.89
N ASP A 378 -21.25 7.99 21.11
CA ASP A 378 -20.50 6.82 21.59
C ASP A 378 -20.67 5.62 20.64
N GLY A 379 -19.55 5.10 20.12
CA GLY A 379 -19.49 3.95 19.23
C GLY A 379 -19.85 4.19 17.76
N GLU A 380 -20.25 5.40 17.36
CA GLU A 380 -20.86 5.65 16.04
C GLU A 380 -19.89 6.17 14.97
N ASP A 381 -18.73 6.69 15.35
CA ASP A 381 -17.75 7.29 14.41
C ASP A 381 -16.67 6.28 13.96
N GLY A 382 -16.75 5.01 14.38
CA GLY A 382 -15.81 3.95 14.00
C GLY A 382 -14.35 4.20 14.40
N GLY A 383 -13.43 3.39 13.85
CA GLY A 383 -11.99 3.48 14.15
C GLY A 383 -11.53 2.30 15.00
N GLN A 384 -10.59 2.53 15.90
CA GLN A 384 -10.18 1.50 16.86
C GLN A 384 -11.39 1.05 17.71
N PRO A 385 -11.66 -0.26 17.80
CA PRO A 385 -12.75 -0.76 18.64
C PRO A 385 -12.66 -0.25 20.08
N GLY A 386 -13.79 0.24 20.60
CA GLY A 386 -13.92 0.80 21.95
C GLY A 386 -13.51 2.27 22.11
N GLY A 387 -12.84 2.86 21.12
CA GLY A 387 -12.51 4.29 21.11
C GLY A 387 -13.50 5.10 20.26
N ASN A 388 -13.65 6.38 20.57
CA ASN A 388 -14.57 7.28 19.89
C ASN A 388 -13.89 8.23 18.89
N ILE A 389 -13.07 7.72 17.97
CA ILE A 389 -12.11 8.50 17.16
C ILE A 389 -12.75 9.67 16.40
N ARG A 390 -12.06 10.83 16.35
CA ARG A 390 -12.54 12.03 15.65
C ARG A 390 -11.43 12.81 14.95
N VAL A 391 -11.86 13.77 14.15
CA VAL A 391 -11.02 14.85 13.63
C VAL A 391 -11.06 16.07 14.54
N ALA A 392 -9.99 16.84 14.58
CA ALA A 392 -9.88 18.08 15.34
C ALA A 392 -9.08 19.13 14.57
N TYR A 393 -9.26 20.40 14.93
CA TYR A 393 -8.36 21.47 14.55
C TYR A 393 -7.51 21.89 15.74
N LEU A 394 -6.21 22.12 15.51
CA LEU A 394 -5.39 22.94 16.41
C LEU A 394 -5.11 24.27 15.72
N TYR A 395 -5.24 25.39 16.41
CA TYR A 395 -4.97 26.69 15.83
C TYR A 395 -4.21 27.61 16.78
N ARG A 396 -3.43 28.52 16.21
CA ARG A 396 -2.74 29.58 16.96
C ARG A 396 -3.69 30.75 17.21
N PRO A 397 -4.14 31.00 18.45
CA PRO A 397 -5.13 32.04 18.74
C PRO A 397 -4.60 33.47 18.47
N GLU A 398 -3.29 33.67 18.39
CA GLU A 398 -2.70 34.97 18.00
C GLU A 398 -2.77 35.27 16.50
N VAL A 399 -3.11 34.27 15.67
CA VAL A 399 -3.20 34.38 14.20
C VAL A 399 -4.62 34.15 13.70
N LEU A 400 -5.34 33.20 14.28
CA LEU A 400 -6.64 32.74 13.82
C LEU A 400 -7.68 32.80 14.94
N SER A 401 -8.92 33.08 14.58
CA SER A 401 -10.09 32.89 15.43
C SER A 401 -11.25 32.32 14.63
N LEU A 402 -12.17 31.60 15.29
CA LEU A 402 -13.42 31.19 14.64
C LEU A 402 -14.24 32.42 14.24
N TRP A 403 -14.79 32.38 13.04
CA TRP A 403 -15.69 33.41 12.53
C TRP A 403 -17.11 33.20 13.07
N LYS A 404 -17.59 34.09 13.95
CA LYS A 404 -18.93 34.02 14.57
C LYS A 404 -19.22 32.63 15.20
N PRO A 405 -18.44 32.20 16.22
CA PRO A 405 -18.54 30.85 16.76
C PRO A 405 -19.93 30.56 17.34
N ASN A 406 -20.49 29.43 16.91
CA ASN A 406 -21.76 28.87 17.37
C ASN A 406 -21.74 27.34 17.13
N PRO A 407 -20.99 26.58 17.95
CA PRO A 407 -20.76 25.16 17.71
C PRO A 407 -22.07 24.36 17.65
N GLY A 408 -22.15 23.43 16.69
CA GLY A 408 -23.18 22.40 16.65
C GLY A 408 -22.87 21.22 17.58
N SER A 409 -23.83 20.31 17.74
CA SER A 409 -23.64 19.04 18.44
C SER A 409 -23.26 17.90 17.50
N SER A 410 -23.05 16.70 18.05
CA SER A 410 -22.72 15.46 17.33
C SER A 410 -23.74 15.09 16.25
N THR A 411 -25.00 15.52 16.41
CA THR A 411 -26.13 15.15 15.54
C THR A 411 -26.70 16.34 14.76
N ASP A 412 -26.19 17.55 14.98
CA ASP A 412 -26.63 18.72 14.23
C ASP A 412 -26.00 18.73 12.84
N ALA A 413 -26.85 18.71 11.81
CA ALA A 413 -26.41 18.89 10.43
C ALA A 413 -26.05 20.36 10.15
N ASN A 414 -24.84 20.58 9.66
CA ASN A 414 -24.40 21.89 9.18
C ASN A 414 -25.05 22.22 7.83
N GLU A 415 -25.19 23.51 7.56
CA GLU A 415 -25.77 24.05 6.32
C GLU A 415 -24.97 25.27 5.89
N VAL A 416 -24.90 25.50 4.58
CA VAL A 416 -24.36 26.74 4.01
C VAL A 416 -25.49 27.76 3.87
N LEU A 417 -25.35 28.88 4.56
CA LEU A 417 -26.25 30.03 4.53
C LEU A 417 -25.74 31.09 3.55
N PRO A 418 -26.57 32.06 3.11
CA PRO A 418 -26.15 33.10 2.18
C PRO A 418 -24.95 33.91 2.68
N GLY A 419 -24.02 34.24 1.78
CA GLY A 419 -22.91 35.16 2.09
C GLY A 419 -21.50 34.57 2.22
N PRO A 420 -21.24 33.34 1.77
CA PRO A 420 -21.51 32.10 2.51
C PRO A 420 -21.25 32.22 4.03
N GLU A 421 -22.13 31.64 4.85
CA GLU A 421 -21.90 31.43 6.29
C GLU A 421 -22.21 29.98 6.68
N LEU A 422 -21.54 29.44 7.69
CA LEU A 422 -21.89 28.13 8.23
C LEU A 422 -23.00 28.28 9.28
N LYS A 423 -24.05 27.46 9.21
CA LYS A 423 -25.11 27.45 10.23
C LYS A 423 -24.57 27.15 11.62
N PHE A 424 -23.62 26.22 11.72
CA PHE A 424 -22.86 25.92 12.92
C PHE A 424 -21.36 26.07 12.64
N ASN A 425 -20.66 26.79 13.50
CA ASN A 425 -19.21 26.98 13.39
C ASN A 425 -18.49 26.72 14.72
N PRO A 426 -17.77 25.59 14.85
CA PRO A 426 -17.70 24.47 13.87
C PRO A 426 -19.02 23.68 13.76
N GLY A 427 -19.15 22.83 12.74
CA GLY A 427 -20.29 21.93 12.56
C GLY A 427 -19.97 20.69 11.72
N ARG A 428 -20.69 19.59 11.96
CA ARG A 428 -20.54 18.32 11.22
C ARG A 428 -21.32 18.34 9.89
N ILE A 429 -20.74 17.76 8.84
CA ILE A 429 -21.40 17.66 7.53
C ILE A 429 -22.34 16.46 7.52
N ASP A 430 -23.65 16.73 7.49
CA ASP A 430 -24.74 15.74 7.35
C ASP A 430 -24.54 14.46 8.21
N PRO A 431 -24.44 14.57 9.55
CA PRO A 431 -23.98 13.48 10.43
C PRO A 431 -24.91 12.25 10.47
N ALA A 432 -26.14 12.37 9.95
CA ALA A 432 -27.11 11.26 9.85
C ALA A 432 -27.07 10.53 8.50
N ASN A 433 -26.23 10.95 7.56
CA ASN A 433 -26.09 10.32 6.26
C ASN A 433 -25.49 8.91 6.39
N GLU A 434 -26.00 7.95 5.61
CA GLU A 434 -25.47 6.57 5.54
C GLU A 434 -24.01 6.51 5.09
N ALA A 435 -23.49 7.55 4.43
CA ALA A 435 -22.08 7.69 4.12
C ALA A 435 -21.17 7.60 5.37
N TRP A 436 -21.71 7.93 6.54
CA TRP A 436 -20.97 8.01 7.81
C TRP A 436 -21.21 6.82 8.75
N GLU A 437 -21.83 5.74 8.27
CA GLU A 437 -22.03 4.53 9.07
C GLU A 437 -20.67 3.96 9.51
N ALA A 438 -20.48 3.86 10.84
CA ALA A 438 -19.26 3.36 11.47
C ALA A 438 -17.97 4.04 10.98
N THR A 439 -18.00 5.34 10.71
CA THR A 439 -16.85 6.14 10.28
C THR A 439 -16.97 7.61 10.70
N ARG A 440 -15.86 8.36 10.60
CA ARG A 440 -15.73 9.72 11.16
C ARG A 440 -16.54 10.70 10.31
N LYS A 441 -17.30 11.59 10.96
CA LYS A 441 -18.03 12.68 10.30
C LYS A 441 -17.08 13.86 10.07
N PRO A 442 -17.05 14.48 8.88
CA PRO A 442 -16.22 15.65 8.61
C PRO A 442 -16.56 16.85 9.48
N LEU A 443 -15.55 17.65 9.85
CA LEU A 443 -15.69 18.86 10.66
C LEU A 443 -15.45 20.12 9.81
N ALA A 444 -16.51 20.87 9.56
CA ALA A 444 -16.44 22.15 8.87
C ALA A 444 -16.26 23.32 9.86
N ALA A 445 -15.38 24.26 9.53
CA ALA A 445 -15.18 25.47 10.30
C ALA A 445 -14.93 26.69 9.39
N ALA A 446 -15.29 27.87 9.86
CA ALA A 446 -14.99 29.16 9.23
C ALA A 446 -14.09 29.99 10.15
N TRP A 447 -13.06 30.59 9.59
CA TRP A 447 -11.98 31.22 10.33
C TRP A 447 -11.73 32.65 9.86
N LEU A 448 -11.38 33.53 10.79
CA LEU A 448 -10.86 34.85 10.49
C LEU A 448 -9.36 34.88 10.80
N ALA A 449 -8.54 35.00 9.76
CA ALA A 449 -7.11 35.22 9.91
C ALA A 449 -6.82 36.69 10.24
N LYS A 450 -5.77 36.93 11.02
CA LYS A 450 -5.30 38.28 11.33
C LYS A 450 -5.09 39.11 10.06
N GLY A 451 -5.78 40.25 9.98
CA GLY A 451 -5.73 41.16 8.83
C GLY A 451 -6.66 40.80 7.66
N ALA A 452 -7.36 39.66 7.72
CA ALA A 452 -8.40 39.31 6.75
C ALA A 452 -9.67 40.14 6.97
N LYS A 453 -10.44 40.34 5.90
CA LYS A 453 -11.76 40.98 5.96
C LYS A 453 -12.92 40.01 5.76
N LYS A 454 -12.63 38.87 5.12
CA LYS A 454 -13.56 37.78 4.88
C LYS A 454 -13.03 36.52 5.57
N PRO A 455 -13.92 35.62 6.01
CA PRO A 455 -13.48 34.32 6.51
C PRO A 455 -12.93 33.44 5.38
N PHE A 456 -12.17 32.42 5.76
CA PHE A 456 -11.91 31.25 4.93
C PHE A 456 -12.53 30.02 5.60
N PHE A 457 -12.81 28.98 4.81
CA PHE A 457 -13.51 27.78 5.24
C PHE A 457 -12.57 26.60 5.22
N THR A 458 -12.72 25.71 6.20
CA THR A 458 -11.99 24.45 6.27
C THR A 458 -12.90 23.27 6.50
N ILE A 459 -12.57 22.13 5.91
CA ILE A 459 -13.27 20.86 6.12
C ILE A 459 -12.22 19.79 6.44
N ASN A 460 -12.23 19.26 7.66
CA ASN A 460 -11.33 18.20 8.09
C ASN A 460 -12.02 16.85 7.92
N VAL A 461 -11.41 15.95 7.16
CA VAL A 461 -11.95 14.64 6.83
C VAL A 461 -11.11 13.52 7.44
N HIS A 462 -11.78 12.41 7.72
CA HIS A 462 -11.15 11.12 7.97
C HIS A 462 -12.10 10.06 7.43
N MET A 463 -11.90 9.65 6.18
CA MET A 463 -12.82 8.75 5.47
C MET A 463 -12.60 7.29 5.87
N SER A 464 -13.51 6.41 5.45
CA SER A 464 -13.45 4.99 5.79
C SER A 464 -12.18 4.32 5.26
N SER A 465 -11.48 3.58 6.13
CA SER A 465 -10.27 2.87 5.74
C SER A 465 -10.50 1.83 4.64
N LYS A 466 -9.42 1.48 3.94
CA LYS A 466 -9.41 0.47 2.87
C LYS A 466 -9.45 -0.97 3.42
N GLY A 467 -9.95 -1.18 4.64
CA GLY A 467 -10.07 -2.48 5.30
C GLY A 467 -10.88 -3.48 4.45
N GLY A 468 -10.45 -4.74 4.43
CA GLY A 468 -11.08 -5.78 3.61
C GLY A 468 -10.68 -5.76 2.13
N SER A 469 -9.68 -4.94 1.75
CA SER A 469 -9.05 -5.03 0.43
C SER A 469 -8.33 -6.37 0.24
N SER A 470 -8.24 -6.84 -1.01
CA SER A 470 -7.38 -7.97 -1.36
C SER A 470 -5.95 -7.50 -1.66
N SER A 471 -4.99 -8.43 -1.67
CA SER A 471 -3.65 -8.18 -2.21
C SER A 471 -3.74 -7.67 -3.67
N LEU A 472 -2.79 -6.81 -4.06
CA LEU A 472 -2.60 -6.39 -5.46
C LEU A 472 -2.19 -7.55 -6.39
N GLU A 473 -1.66 -8.64 -5.83
CA GLU A 473 -1.31 -9.88 -6.51
C GLU A 473 -2.34 -11.01 -6.24
N GLY A 474 -3.53 -10.64 -5.76
CA GLY A 474 -4.62 -11.57 -5.46
C GLY A 474 -5.34 -12.13 -6.69
N ASP A 475 -6.17 -13.16 -6.43
CA ASP A 475 -6.93 -13.91 -7.44
C ASP A 475 -8.02 -13.05 -8.13
N ALA A 476 -8.71 -12.21 -7.36
CA ALA A 476 -9.79 -11.35 -7.86
C ALA A 476 -9.25 -10.13 -8.62
N ARG A 477 -9.76 -9.89 -9.84
CA ARG A 477 -9.29 -8.82 -10.75
C ARG A 477 -10.42 -7.89 -11.23
N PRO A 478 -10.18 -6.56 -11.25
CA PRO A 478 -9.16 -5.86 -10.47
C PRO A 478 -9.24 -6.22 -8.97
N PRO A 479 -8.16 -6.05 -8.18
CA PRO A 479 -8.17 -6.28 -6.74
C PRO A 479 -9.35 -5.59 -6.04
N ILE A 480 -9.85 -6.23 -4.98
CA ILE A 480 -10.90 -5.64 -4.15
C ILE A 480 -10.34 -4.38 -3.48
N ASN A 481 -10.87 -3.21 -3.85
CA ASN A 481 -10.69 -1.98 -3.11
C ASN A 481 -11.77 -1.92 -2.01
N GLY A 482 -11.41 -2.34 -0.81
CA GLY A 482 -12.33 -2.50 0.32
C GLY A 482 -13.02 -1.19 0.70
N VAL A 483 -14.33 -1.26 0.99
CA VAL A 483 -15.15 -0.13 1.48
C VAL A 483 -15.25 1.05 0.48
N VAL A 484 -14.85 0.85 -0.78
CA VAL A 484 -14.83 1.91 -1.82
C VAL A 484 -16.19 2.54 -2.08
N ALA A 485 -17.28 1.76 -2.01
CA ALA A 485 -18.63 2.28 -2.19
C ALA A 485 -19.03 3.32 -1.11
N ASN A 486 -18.56 3.15 0.12
CA ASN A 486 -18.79 4.14 1.18
C ASN A 486 -17.94 5.38 0.94
N ARG A 487 -16.65 5.23 0.59
CA ARG A 487 -15.80 6.37 0.24
C ARG A 487 -16.36 7.19 -0.92
N LEU A 488 -16.96 6.55 -1.93
CA LEU A 488 -17.66 7.25 -3.03
C LEU A 488 -18.83 8.12 -2.51
N LYS A 489 -19.63 7.59 -1.56
CA LYS A 489 -20.70 8.38 -0.92
C LYS A 489 -20.13 9.53 -0.09
N GLN A 490 -19.07 9.29 0.68
CA GLN A 490 -18.40 10.28 1.53
C GLN A 490 -17.81 11.44 0.70
N ALA A 491 -17.14 11.10 -0.40
CA ALA A 491 -16.65 12.04 -1.40
C ALA A 491 -17.77 12.93 -1.95
N ASN A 492 -18.90 12.33 -2.36
CA ASN A 492 -20.02 13.07 -2.91
C ASN A 492 -20.69 13.99 -1.88
N VAL A 493 -20.96 13.51 -0.66
CA VAL A 493 -21.59 14.32 0.41
C VAL A 493 -20.70 15.49 0.81
N THR A 494 -19.40 15.25 0.99
CA THR A 494 -18.44 16.31 1.36
C THR A 494 -18.26 17.30 0.22
N GLY A 495 -18.09 16.82 -1.01
CA GLY A 495 -17.94 17.67 -2.19
C GLY A 495 -19.18 18.53 -2.45
N ALA A 496 -20.38 17.97 -2.28
CA ALA A 496 -21.63 18.71 -2.43
C ALA A 496 -21.75 19.85 -1.40
N PHE A 497 -21.35 19.62 -0.14
CA PHE A 497 -21.33 20.67 0.88
C PHE A 497 -20.37 21.82 0.50
N ILE A 498 -19.17 21.49 0.02
CA ILE A 498 -18.18 22.48 -0.43
C ILE A 498 -18.70 23.27 -1.64
N SER A 499 -19.34 22.59 -2.60
CA SER A 499 -19.90 23.23 -3.79
C SER A 499 -20.94 24.31 -3.44
N GLN A 500 -21.68 24.14 -2.35
CA GLN A 500 -22.64 25.14 -1.86
C GLN A 500 -21.92 26.41 -1.37
N ILE A 501 -20.76 26.29 -0.71
CA ILE A 501 -19.94 27.44 -0.31
C ILE A 501 -19.49 28.22 -1.56
N LEU A 502 -18.99 27.52 -2.57
CA LEU A 502 -18.51 28.13 -3.82
C LEU A 502 -19.64 28.69 -4.70
N ALA A 503 -20.85 28.14 -4.58
CA ALA A 503 -22.03 28.68 -5.26
C ALA A 503 -22.45 30.04 -4.69
N GLU A 504 -22.31 30.25 -3.37
CA GLU A 504 -22.58 31.53 -2.70
C GLU A 504 -21.47 32.57 -2.95
N ASP A 505 -20.20 32.16 -2.93
CA ASP A 505 -19.06 33.01 -3.32
C ASP A 505 -18.01 32.17 -4.05
N SER A 506 -17.92 32.31 -5.37
CA SER A 506 -16.93 31.61 -6.20
C SER A 506 -15.48 32.02 -5.90
N SER A 507 -15.28 33.07 -5.11
CA SER A 507 -13.98 33.53 -4.61
C SER A 507 -13.73 33.15 -3.14
N ALA A 508 -14.64 32.38 -2.54
CA ALA A 508 -14.45 31.80 -1.22
C ALA A 508 -13.17 30.96 -1.20
N ARG A 509 -12.48 31.05 -0.07
CA ARG A 509 -11.25 30.30 0.17
C ARG A 509 -11.62 29.08 0.98
N VAL A 510 -11.57 27.93 0.33
CA VAL A 510 -11.93 26.64 0.95
C VAL A 510 -10.70 25.75 0.93
N ILE A 511 -10.39 25.16 2.09
CA ILE A 511 -9.33 24.15 2.27
C ILE A 511 -10.00 22.90 2.82
N THR A 512 -9.91 21.78 2.11
CA THR A 512 -10.30 20.48 2.67
C THR A 512 -9.03 19.67 2.84
N SER A 513 -8.78 19.12 4.02
CA SER A 513 -7.59 18.31 4.27
C SER A 513 -7.89 17.17 5.24
N GLY A 514 -7.07 16.13 5.18
CA GLY A 514 -7.08 15.02 6.11
C GLY A 514 -6.87 13.69 5.42
N ASP A 515 -7.12 12.62 6.15
CA ASP A 515 -7.02 11.26 5.67
C ASP A 515 -8.27 10.89 4.85
N PHE A 516 -8.17 10.93 3.52
CA PHE A 516 -9.25 10.50 2.62
C PHE A 516 -9.28 8.98 2.44
N ASN A 517 -8.28 8.25 2.93
CA ASN A 517 -8.14 6.81 2.73
C ASN A 517 -8.30 6.37 1.26
N GLU A 518 -7.92 7.24 0.33
CA GLU A 518 -8.07 6.97 -1.10
C GLU A 518 -7.12 7.79 -1.96
N PHE A 519 -6.75 7.25 -3.12
CA PHE A 519 -5.80 7.89 -4.03
C PHE A 519 -6.48 8.93 -4.93
N THR A 520 -5.78 9.99 -5.31
CA THR A 520 -6.35 11.09 -6.11
C THR A 520 -6.85 10.66 -7.49
N PHE A 521 -6.24 9.61 -8.06
CA PHE A 521 -6.51 9.09 -9.39
C PHE A 521 -7.54 7.94 -9.42
N VAL A 522 -8.24 7.67 -8.32
CA VAL A 522 -9.31 6.66 -8.31
C VAL A 522 -10.68 7.29 -8.09
N GLU A 523 -11.72 6.60 -8.55
CA GLU A 523 -13.07 7.15 -8.76
C GLU A 523 -13.64 7.98 -7.58
N PRO A 524 -13.57 7.56 -6.29
CA PRO A 524 -14.06 8.40 -5.21
C PRO A 524 -13.43 9.80 -5.16
N MET A 525 -12.14 9.92 -5.44
CA MET A 525 -11.44 11.21 -5.38
C MET A 525 -11.64 12.03 -6.66
N GLU A 526 -11.78 11.40 -7.82
CA GLU A 526 -12.22 12.09 -9.04
C GLU A 526 -13.62 12.69 -8.88
N VAL A 527 -14.54 11.95 -8.23
CA VAL A 527 -15.88 12.42 -7.88
C VAL A 527 -15.81 13.54 -6.85
N PHE A 528 -14.96 13.43 -5.82
CA PHE A 528 -14.76 14.50 -4.85
C PHE A 528 -14.28 15.80 -5.52
N ALA A 529 -13.23 15.74 -6.34
CA ALA A 529 -12.65 16.91 -7.00
C ALA A 529 -13.66 17.57 -7.95
N SER A 530 -14.32 16.77 -8.80
CA SER A 530 -15.32 17.28 -9.75
C SER A 530 -16.57 17.85 -9.08
N THR A 531 -17.05 17.24 -8.00
CA THR A 531 -18.24 17.70 -7.27
C THR A 531 -17.93 18.95 -6.44
N SER A 532 -16.78 18.98 -5.76
CA SER A 532 -16.39 20.08 -4.89
C SER A 532 -15.91 21.32 -5.65
N GLY A 533 -15.38 21.14 -6.86
CA GLY A 533 -14.70 22.21 -7.61
C GLY A 533 -13.34 22.61 -7.01
N LEU A 534 -12.81 21.84 -6.06
CA LEU A 534 -11.47 22.00 -5.52
C LEU A 534 -10.45 21.25 -6.38
N ARG A 535 -9.18 21.63 -6.24
CA ARG A 535 -8.04 20.93 -6.85
C ARG A 535 -7.09 20.44 -5.78
N ASP A 536 -6.52 19.26 -6.03
CA ASP A 536 -5.49 18.70 -5.18
C ASP A 536 -4.25 19.61 -5.15
N LEU A 537 -3.69 19.81 -3.96
CA LEU A 537 -2.65 20.81 -3.76
C LEU A 537 -1.31 20.36 -4.33
N ASP A 538 -1.02 19.05 -4.39
CA ASP A 538 0.20 18.54 -5.05
C ASP A 538 0.19 18.90 -6.55
N GLU A 539 -0.97 18.76 -7.20
CA GLU A 539 -1.14 19.20 -8.59
C GLU A 539 -1.01 20.71 -8.75
N VAL A 540 -1.59 21.49 -7.82
CA VAL A 540 -1.56 22.96 -7.87
C VAL A 540 -0.13 23.49 -7.77
N VAL A 541 0.69 22.91 -6.89
CA VAL A 541 2.09 23.34 -6.71
C VAL A 541 3.05 22.66 -7.70
N GLY A 542 2.57 21.69 -8.49
CA GLY A 542 3.37 20.95 -9.45
C GLY A 542 4.38 20.00 -8.80
N MET A 543 4.02 19.39 -7.67
CA MET A 543 4.85 18.38 -7.01
C MET A 543 5.06 17.19 -7.97
N ALA A 544 6.28 16.68 -8.04
CA ALA A 544 6.59 15.48 -8.82
C ALA A 544 5.79 14.28 -8.27
N SER A 545 5.22 13.45 -9.15
CA SER A 545 4.40 12.30 -8.76
C SER A 545 5.13 11.36 -7.82
N GLU A 546 6.44 11.21 -7.99
CA GLU A 546 7.32 10.33 -7.23
C GLU A 546 7.45 10.78 -5.76
N GLU A 547 7.18 12.05 -5.45
CA GLU A 547 7.25 12.62 -4.10
C GLU A 547 5.88 12.75 -3.42
N ARG A 548 4.79 12.39 -4.10
CA ARG A 548 3.42 12.46 -3.55
C ARG A 548 3.10 11.22 -2.72
N TYR A 549 3.63 11.16 -1.51
CA TYR A 549 3.31 10.10 -0.57
C TYR A 549 3.27 10.57 0.87
N THR A 550 2.34 9.99 1.62
CA THR A 550 2.18 10.19 3.05
C THR A 550 2.13 8.88 3.82
N TYR A 551 2.15 7.73 3.14
CA TYR A 551 1.93 6.42 3.72
C TYR A 551 2.80 5.35 3.03
N THR A 552 3.24 4.34 3.78
CA THR A 552 3.99 3.18 3.24
C THR A 552 3.16 1.92 3.46
N TYR A 553 2.80 1.22 2.39
CA TYR A 553 2.05 -0.04 2.50
C TYR A 553 2.38 -1.00 1.38
N ASP A 554 2.64 -2.25 1.77
CA ASP A 554 3.22 -3.28 0.94
C ASP A 554 4.42 -2.75 0.14
N MET A 555 4.40 -2.89 -1.18
CA MET A 555 5.47 -2.47 -2.09
C MET A 555 5.47 -0.98 -2.44
N ASN A 556 4.53 -0.20 -1.92
CA ASN A 556 4.27 1.16 -2.39
C ASN A 556 4.49 2.23 -1.32
N THR A 557 5.05 3.36 -1.73
CA THR A 557 4.73 4.66 -1.12
C THR A 557 3.45 5.22 -1.77
N GLN A 558 2.54 5.75 -0.94
CA GLN A 558 1.17 6.10 -1.33
C GLN A 558 0.75 7.41 -0.66
N ALA A 559 -0.16 8.18 -1.27
CA ALA A 559 -0.80 9.33 -0.64
C ALA A 559 -2.25 8.99 -0.25
N LEU A 560 -2.53 9.00 1.06
CA LEU A 560 -3.89 8.87 1.61
C LEU A 560 -4.37 10.20 2.23
N ASP A 561 -3.42 11.02 2.69
CA ASP A 561 -3.66 12.36 3.22
C ASP A 561 -3.49 13.37 2.10
N HIS A 562 -4.53 14.14 1.83
CA HIS A 562 -4.55 15.11 0.74
C HIS A 562 -4.99 16.47 1.25
N MET A 563 -4.54 17.52 0.58
CA MET A 563 -5.07 18.86 0.77
C MET A 563 -5.67 19.36 -0.54
N TYR A 564 -6.97 19.64 -0.55
CA TYR A 564 -7.69 20.22 -1.66
C TYR A 564 -7.99 21.69 -1.41
N VAL A 565 -7.77 22.53 -2.42
CA VAL A 565 -7.95 23.98 -2.30
C VAL A 565 -8.86 24.53 -3.39
N SER A 566 -9.62 25.57 -3.04
CA SER A 566 -10.42 26.33 -4.00
C SER A 566 -9.52 27.15 -4.95
N PRO A 567 -9.98 27.49 -6.17
CA PRO A 567 -9.20 28.30 -7.11
C PRO A 567 -8.65 29.62 -6.54
N ALA A 568 -9.33 30.22 -5.56
CA ALA A 568 -8.92 31.45 -4.90
C ALA A 568 -7.61 31.32 -4.07
N LEU A 569 -7.11 30.11 -3.83
CA LEU A 569 -5.93 29.83 -3.03
C LEU A 569 -4.71 29.41 -3.86
N GLU A 570 -4.86 29.09 -5.15
CA GLU A 570 -3.81 28.46 -5.96
C GLU A 570 -2.60 29.37 -6.23
N GLY A 571 -2.83 30.65 -6.56
CA GLY A 571 -1.82 31.48 -7.23
C GLY A 571 -0.52 31.79 -6.46
N LYS A 572 -0.42 31.42 -5.18
CA LYS A 572 0.80 31.54 -4.36
C LYS A 572 0.98 30.36 -3.39
N ALA A 573 0.27 29.26 -3.64
CA ALA A 573 0.34 28.12 -2.76
C ALA A 573 1.73 27.48 -2.82
N GLN A 574 2.19 27.00 -1.68
CA GLN A 574 3.34 26.11 -1.56
C GLN A 574 2.92 24.96 -0.66
N TYR A 575 3.49 23.78 -0.89
CA TYR A 575 3.13 22.57 -0.17
C TYR A 575 4.32 21.63 -0.09
N GLU A 576 4.50 21.01 1.05
CA GLU A 576 5.57 20.06 1.34
C GLU A 576 4.99 18.88 2.14
N HIS A 577 5.26 17.66 1.71
CA HIS A 577 5.17 16.48 2.57
C HIS A 577 6.44 16.39 3.41
N VAL A 578 6.30 16.03 4.68
CA VAL A 578 7.40 15.97 5.64
C VAL A 578 7.59 14.52 6.05
N HIS A 579 8.49 13.80 5.34
CA HIS A 579 8.62 12.33 5.39
C HIS A 579 9.28 11.76 6.66
N VAL A 580 8.92 12.29 7.83
CA VAL A 580 9.52 11.94 9.13
C VAL A 580 9.14 10.55 9.63
N ASN A 581 8.10 9.92 9.09
CA ASN A 581 7.67 8.57 9.44
C ASN A 581 8.03 7.55 8.37
N SER A 582 7.82 7.84 7.08
CA SER A 582 8.14 6.89 6.00
C SER A 582 9.64 6.57 5.92
N TRP A 583 10.50 7.57 6.16
CA TRP A 583 11.96 7.39 6.13
C TRP A 583 12.51 6.88 7.47
N ALA A 584 11.72 6.91 8.54
CA ALA A 584 12.17 6.54 9.87
C ALA A 584 12.56 5.06 9.95
N ALA A 585 13.55 4.77 10.79
CA ALA A 585 13.80 3.40 11.21
C ALA A 585 12.58 2.86 11.99
N PRO A 586 12.32 1.54 11.99
CA PRO A 586 11.12 0.97 12.62
C PRO A 586 10.89 1.35 14.09
N ALA A 587 11.94 1.61 14.87
CA ALA A 587 11.81 2.01 16.28
C ALA A 587 11.47 3.51 16.47
N ASP A 588 11.67 4.32 15.43
CA ASP A 588 11.54 5.78 15.47
C ASP A 588 10.22 6.27 14.85
N VAL A 589 9.48 5.38 14.18
CA VAL A 589 8.14 5.65 13.64
C VAL A 589 7.23 6.19 14.75
N VAL A 590 6.55 7.29 14.45
CA VAL A 590 5.70 8.01 15.42
C VAL A 590 4.22 7.87 15.08
N SER A 591 3.91 7.94 13.79
CA SER A 591 2.64 7.64 13.16
C SER A 591 2.94 6.82 11.91
N ASP A 592 1.99 6.05 11.42
CA ASP A 592 2.08 5.39 10.13
C ASP A 592 1.92 6.37 8.94
N HIS A 593 1.48 7.60 9.20
CA HIS A 593 1.36 8.68 8.21
C HIS A 593 2.47 9.73 8.35
N ASP A 594 2.94 10.28 7.24
CA ASP A 594 3.75 11.51 7.20
C ASP A 594 2.85 12.75 7.24
N PRO A 595 3.20 13.76 8.04
CA PRO A 595 2.49 15.02 8.01
C PRO A 595 2.84 15.88 6.79
N SER A 596 1.96 16.82 6.48
CA SER A 596 2.14 17.76 5.36
C SER A 596 1.91 19.20 5.82
N VAL A 597 2.48 20.18 5.11
CA VAL A 597 2.32 21.60 5.41
C VAL A 597 2.25 22.47 4.16
N ALA A 598 1.25 23.34 4.13
CA ALA A 598 1.02 24.32 3.07
C ALA A 598 1.29 25.75 3.55
N LEU A 599 1.63 26.65 2.61
CA LEU A 599 1.65 28.10 2.81
C LEU A 599 0.61 28.76 1.91
N LEU A 600 -0.40 29.40 2.50
CA LEU A 600 -1.60 29.85 1.78
C LEU A 600 -1.94 31.32 2.05
N ASN A 601 -2.44 32.02 1.02
CA ASN A 601 -2.94 33.39 1.13
C ASN A 601 -4.47 33.42 1.30
N VAL A 602 -4.91 33.61 2.54
CA VAL A 602 -6.32 33.56 2.94
C VAL A 602 -7.00 34.93 3.10
N CYS A 603 -6.39 36.05 2.70
CA CYS A 603 -6.92 37.40 3.03
C CYS A 603 -8.35 37.74 2.59
N GLY A 604 -8.87 37.08 1.55
CA GLY A 604 -10.04 37.59 0.83
C GLY A 604 -9.68 38.85 0.02
N CYS A 605 -10.05 38.91 -1.26
CA CYS A 605 -10.12 40.20 -1.94
C CYS A 605 -11.37 40.94 -1.44
N ALA A 606 -11.26 42.24 -1.23
CA ALA A 606 -12.38 43.09 -0.81
C ALA A 606 -13.43 43.20 -1.93
#